data_AF-A0A535T298-F1
#
_entry.id   AF-A0A535T298-F1
#
_cell.length_a   1.000
_cell.length_b   1.000
_cell.length_c   1.000
_cell.angle_alpha   90.00
_cell.angle_beta   90.00
_cell.angle_gamma   90.00
#
_symmetry.space_group_name_H-M   'P 1'
#
loop_
_entity.id
_entity.type
_entity.pdbx_description
1 polymer ?
#
loop_
_entity_poly.entity_id
_entity_poly.type
_entity_poly.pdbx_seq_one_letter_code
_entity_poly.pdbx_strand_id
1 'polypeptide(L)' 'MRISYEWLGDFVDLDGVAPKDAADVLTRLGVEVESLTLVDLSQIVIGKVLEQVKHPTSRNDLWVHQVDIGGKTL' A
#
# COMPACT_ATOMS: atom_id res chain seq x y z
N MET A 1 17.84 1.24 -4.94
CA MET A 1 16.67 1.66 -5.76
C MET A 1 15.46 0.84 -5.31
N ARG A 2 14.28 1.43 -5.17
CA ARG A 2 13.06 0.69 -4.77
C ARG A 2 12.12 0.59 -5.98
N ILE A 3 11.62 -0.61 -6.25
CA ILE A 3 10.72 -0.91 -7.36
C ILE A 3 9.58 -1.78 -6.84
N SER A 4 8.36 -1.58 -7.34
CA SER A 4 7.22 -2.46 -7.06
C SER A 4 7.36 -3.76 -7.85
N TYR A 5 7.06 -4.88 -7.20
CA TYR A 5 7.09 -6.18 -7.86
C TYR A 5 5.98 -6.29 -8.92
N GLU A 6 4.83 -5.69 -8.64
CA GLU A 6 3.70 -5.60 -9.57
C GLU A 6 4.08 -4.79 -10.81
N TRP A 7 4.74 -3.63 -10.64
CA TRP A 7 5.21 -2.82 -11.77
C TRP A 7 6.24 -3.54 -12.63
N LEU A 8 7.08 -4.40 -12.04
CA LEU A 8 8.01 -5.22 -12.83
C LEU A 8 7.26 -6.18 -13.76
N GLY A 9 6.10 -6.69 -13.33
CA GLY A 9 5.20 -7.53 -14.11
C GLY A 9 4.65 -6.88 -15.37
N ASP A 10 4.66 -5.55 -15.47
CA ASP A 10 4.26 -4.83 -16.68
C ASP A 10 5.28 -5.00 -17.83
N PHE A 11 6.50 -5.45 -17.52
CA PHE A 11 7.60 -5.59 -18.48
C PHE A 11 8.05 -7.03 -18.71
N VAL A 12 7.84 -7.91 -17.73
CA VAL A 12 8.25 -9.31 -17.79
C VAL A 12 7.19 -10.21 -17.18
N ASP A 13 7.06 -11.43 -17.70
CA ASP A 13 6.15 -12.43 -17.14
C ASP A 13 6.69 -12.96 -15.82
N LEU A 14 5.90 -12.79 -14.75
CA LEU A 14 6.22 -13.21 -13.38
C LEU A 14 5.22 -14.24 -12.86
N ASP A 15 4.40 -14.83 -13.73
CA ASP A 15 3.34 -15.75 -13.31
C ASP A 15 3.93 -16.98 -12.60
N GLY A 16 3.49 -17.22 -11.37
CA GLY A 16 4.02 -18.27 -10.51
C GLY A 16 5.41 -18.01 -9.90
N VAL A 17 6.03 -16.84 -10.13
CA VAL A 17 7.31 -16.47 -9.53
C VAL A 17 7.07 -15.71 -8.23
N ALA A 18 7.57 -16.23 -7.11
CA ALA A 18 7.50 -15.51 -5.85
C ALA A 18 8.52 -14.35 -5.83
N PRO A 19 8.21 -13.20 -5.19
CA PRO A 19 9.14 -12.06 -5.11
C PRO A 19 10.53 -12.41 -4.57
N LYS A 20 10.62 -13.40 -3.68
CA LYS A 20 11.88 -13.90 -3.14
C LYS A 20 12.74 -14.59 -4.20
N ASP A 21 12.11 -15.43 -5.04
CA ASP A 21 12.83 -16.16 -6.09
C ASP A 21 13.37 -15.20 -7.16
N ALA A 22 12.58 -14.17 -7.50
CA ALA A 22 13.03 -13.10 -8.38
C ALA A 22 14.25 -12.35 -7.81
N ALA A 23 14.24 -12.04 -6.51
CA ALA A 23 15.38 -11.39 -5.84
C ALA A 23 16.65 -12.25 -5.86
N ASP A 24 16.52 -13.56 -5.65
CA ASP A 24 17.64 -14.51 -5.73
C ASP A 24 18.22 -14.57 -7.15
N VAL A 25 17.38 -14.58 -8.18
CA VAL A 25 17.81 -14.54 -9.59
C VAL A 25 18.53 -13.24 -9.92
N LEU A 26 17.97 -12.09 -9.53
CA LEU A 26 18.57 -10.78 -9.76
C LEU A 26 19.95 -10.69 -9.09
N THR A 27 20.05 -11.15 -7.84
CA THR A 27 21.31 -11.15 -7.08
C THR A 27 22.37 -12.03 -7.77
N ARG A 28 21.99 -13.21 -8.28
CA ARG A 28 22.89 -14.09 -9.05
C ARG A 28 23.36 -13.47 -10.37
N LEU A 29 22.58 -12.57 -10.96
CA LEU A 29 22.92 -11.84 -12.18
C LEU A 29 23.69 -10.53 -11.90
N GLY A 30 24.07 -10.28 -10.65
CA GLY A 30 24.86 -9.12 -10.24
C GLY A 30 24.04 -7.87 -9.90
N VAL A 31 22.72 -7.99 -9.80
CA VAL A 31 21.83 -6.93 -9.33
C VAL A 31 21.49 -7.20 -7.86
N GLU A 32 22.20 -6.54 -6.96
CA GLU A 32 22.02 -6.72 -5.52
C GLU A 32 20.62 -6.26 -5.07
N VAL A 33 19.93 -7.13 -4.32
CA VAL A 33 18.65 -6.83 -3.68
C VAL A 33 18.84 -6.75 -2.17
N GLU A 34 18.96 -5.53 -1.66
CA GLU A 34 19.23 -5.28 -0.23
C GLU A 34 18.07 -5.68 0.70
N SER A 35 16.82 -5.54 0.23
CA SER A 35 15.64 -5.85 1.04
C SER A 35 14.40 -6.10 0.20
N LEU A 36 13.50 -6.92 0.76
CA LEU A 36 12.15 -7.15 0.24
C LEU A 36 11.14 -6.69 1.29
N THR A 37 10.11 -5.96 0.86
CA THR A 37 9.03 -5.49 1.74
C THR A 37 7.70 -5.96 1.18
N LEU A 38 7.01 -6.84 1.92
CA LEU A 38 5.63 -7.21 1.63
C LEU A 38 4.70 -6.21 2.29
N VAL A 39 3.75 -5.69 1.52
CA VAL A 39 2.75 -4.72 2.01
C VAL A 39 1.39 -5.40 1.95
N ASP A 40 0.78 -5.61 3.12
CA ASP A 40 -0.60 -6.09 3.23
C ASP A 40 -1.55 -4.90 3.38
N LEU A 41 -2.41 -4.70 2.37
CA LEU A 41 -3.43 -3.65 2.34
C LEU A 41 -4.85 -4.22 2.46
N SER A 42 -4.99 -5.51 2.83
CA SER A 42 -6.28 -6.21 2.82
C SER A 42 -7.35 -5.60 3.74
N GLN A 43 -6.94 -4.89 4.79
CA GLN A 43 -7.86 -4.23 5.74
C GLN A 43 -8.12 -2.74 5.40
N ILE A 44 -7.55 -2.24 4.31
CA ILE A 44 -7.67 -0.83 3.92
C ILE A 44 -8.74 -0.71 2.84
N VAL A 45 -9.65 0.24 3.03
CA VAL A 45 -10.72 0.56 2.09
C VAL A 45 -10.65 2.01 1.66
N ILE A 46 -11.19 2.30 0.47
CA ILE A 46 -11.32 3.67 -0.02
C ILE A 46 -12.59 4.27 0.59
N GLY A 47 -12.45 5.40 1.29
CA GLY A 47 -13.55 6.15 1.87
C GLY A 47 -13.66 7.56 1.29
N LYS A 48 -14.88 8.07 1.17
CA LYS A 48 -15.19 9.45 0.78
C LYS A 48 -15.61 10.26 2.01
N VAL A 49 -14.88 11.34 2.31
CA VAL A 49 -15.27 12.28 3.36
C VAL A 49 -16.54 13.02 2.94
N LEU A 50 -17.59 12.93 3.76
CA LEU A 50 -18.86 13.63 3.56
C LEU A 50 -18.92 14.94 4.33
N GLU A 51 -18.40 14.93 5.57
CA GLU A 51 -18.42 16.08 6.47
C GLU A 51 -17.15 16.12 7.32
N GLN A 52 -16.77 17.33 7.74
CA GLN A 52 -15.66 17.58 8.64
C GLN A 52 -16.07 18.65 9.67
N VAL A 53 -15.91 18.34 10.96
CA VAL A 53 -16.15 19.29 12.06
C VAL A 53 -14.95 19.33 13.02
N LYS A 54 -14.71 20.49 13.65
CA LYS A 54 -13.61 20.62 14.63
C LYS A 54 -13.93 19.82 15.89
N HIS A 55 -12.94 19.10 16.44
CA HIS A 55 -13.15 18.28 17.62
C HIS A 55 -13.54 19.16 18.83
N PRO A 56 -14.67 18.90 19.50
CA PRO A 56 -15.29 19.86 20.42
C PRO A 56 -14.45 20.15 21.67
N THR A 57 -13.63 19.20 22.11
CA THR A 57 -12.87 19.29 23.36
C THR A 57 -11.36 19.17 23.18
N SER A 58 -10.88 19.07 21.93
CA SER A 58 -9.46 18.86 21.71
C SER A 58 -8.70 20.16 21.90
N ARG A 59 -7.63 20.11 22.72
CA ARG A 59 -6.68 21.21 22.87
C ARG A 59 -5.79 21.40 21.62
N ASN A 60 -5.66 20.35 20.82
CA ASN A 60 -4.93 20.33 19.55
C ASN A 60 -5.90 20.42 18.37
N ASP A 61 -5.41 20.72 17.17
CA ASP A 61 -6.23 20.75 15.95
C ASP A 61 -6.59 19.34 15.47
N LEU A 62 -7.65 18.79 16.06
CA LEU A 62 -8.27 17.53 15.66
C LEU A 62 -9.61 17.79 14.97
N TRP A 63 -9.98 16.89 14.08
CA TRP A 63 -11.20 16.93 13.29
C TRP A 63 -11.95 15.61 13.42
N VAL A 64 -13.28 15.69 13.45
CA VAL A 64 -14.18 14.53 13.34
C VAL A 64 -14.69 14.51 11.91
N HIS A 65 -14.53 13.37 11.26
CA HIS A 65 -14.93 13.16 9.87
C HIS A 65 -16.06 12.15 9.81
N GLN A 66 -17.09 12.45 9.02
CA GLN A 66 -18.07 11.47 8.60
C GLN A 66 -17.65 10.93 7.22
N VAL A 67 -17.47 9.62 7.10
CA VAL A 67 -16.87 8.99 5.90
C VAL A 67 -17.79 7.90 5.35
N ASP A 68 -18.10 7.96 4.06
CA ASP A 68 -18.77 6.87 3.33
C ASP A 68 -17.73 5.87 2.83
N ILE A 69 -17.91 4.59 3.14
CA ILE A 69 -17.05 3.48 2.72
C ILE A 69 -17.75 2.53 1.73
N GLY A 70 -18.64 3.07 0.89
CA GLY A 70 -19.31 2.31 -0.17
C GLY A 70 -20.71 1.83 0.23
N GLY A 71 -21.53 2.72 0.77
CA GLY A 71 -22.91 2.43 1.18
C GLY A 71 -23.10 2.23 2.69
N LYS A 72 -22.03 2.43 3.47
CA LYS A 72 -22.06 2.51 4.93
C LYS A 72 -21.30 3.75 5.36
N THR A 73 -21.90 4.53 6.26
CA THR A 73 -21.27 5.72 6.81
C THR A 73 -20.64 5.39 8.17
N LEU A 74 -19.39 5.81 8.35
CA LEU A 74 -18.62 5.74 9.60
C LEU A 74 -18.35 7.13 10.15
#